data_AF-A0A1G2MQX8-F1
#
_entry.id   AF-A0A1G2MQX8-F1
#
_cell.length_a   1.000
_cell.length_b   1.000
_cell.length_c   1.000
_cell.angle_alpha   90.00
_cell.angle_beta   90.00
_cell.angle_gamma   90.00
#
_symmetry.space_group_name_H-M   'P 1'
#
loop_
_entity.id
_entity.type
_entity.pdbx_description
1 polymer ?
#
loop_
_entity_poly.entity_id
_entity_poly.type
_entity_poly.pdbx_seq_one_letter_code
_entity_poly.pdbx_strand_id
1 'polypeptide(L)'
;MIFMNGIGLHFIFSKILTRKKNSRGFTLVELLVVVSIVSVMSVITVLSSSKFDGTVLLTNLAYEVALSIREAQAASINVREFQPGTASATFSAGYGIHFFSTLGSGAANNRSYVLFADLPIPPSSSGDHEYTGNENGGTEFVAKYDTKRSNVIDRFCGVLTTGGEDCSGVVGGLTYLNIVFLRPDPDAVFRSNKGFLYRAAKIYVRSPQNVSKAIRVESTGQISVCPSLSC
;
A
#
# COMPACT_ATOMS: atom_id res chain seq x y z
N MET A 1 67.38 35.70 47.68
CA MET A 1 68.54 35.90 46.80
C MET A 1 68.01 35.99 45.37
N ILE A 2 67.95 37.23 44.85
CA ILE A 2 67.98 37.64 43.42
C ILE A 2 66.86 37.03 42.54
N PHE A 3 65.86 37.76 42.05
CA PHE A 3 65.99 38.83 41.06
C PHE A 3 64.84 39.85 41.15
N MET A 4 65.27 41.11 41.25
CA MET A 4 64.59 42.31 40.79
C MET A 4 64.98 42.52 39.32
N ASN A 5 64.03 42.88 38.45
CA ASN A 5 64.15 43.59 37.17
C ASN A 5 62.78 43.49 36.47
N GLY A 6 61.95 44.52 36.40
CA GLY A 6 62.26 45.80 35.78
C GLY A 6 61.87 45.74 34.30
N ILE A 7 60.57 45.83 33.99
CA ILE A 7 60.10 46.11 32.63
C ILE A 7 59.06 47.23 32.71
N GLY A 8 59.40 48.34 32.07
CA GLY A 8 58.81 49.65 32.23
C GLY A 8 57.34 49.73 31.87
N LEU A 9 56.62 50.41 32.77
CA LEU A 9 55.33 51.03 32.54
C LEU A 9 55.55 52.26 31.64
N HIS A 10 55.67 52.06 30.32
CA HIS A 10 55.60 53.18 29.37
C HIS A 10 54.19 53.23 28.78
N PHE A 11 53.41 54.15 29.33
CA PHE A 11 52.20 54.71 28.73
C PHE A 11 52.47 55.01 27.25
N ILE A 12 51.94 54.17 26.34
CA ILE A 12 51.72 54.54 24.95
C ILE A 12 50.21 54.70 24.77
N PHE A 13 49.74 55.88 25.16
CA PHE A 13 48.46 56.40 24.71
C PHE A 13 48.72 57.04 23.35
N SER A 14 48.53 56.31 22.24
CA SER A 14 48.38 56.97 20.93
C SER A 14 47.68 56.06 19.93
N LYS A 15 46.41 56.42 19.67
CA LYS A 15 45.61 56.15 18.48
C LYS A 15 45.53 54.68 18.02
N ILE A 16 44.67 53.92 18.69
CA ILE A 16 43.88 52.90 17.97
C ILE A 16 43.00 53.67 16.99
N LEU A 17 43.40 53.68 15.72
CA LEU A 17 42.56 54.09 14.61
C LEU A 17 41.30 53.22 14.67
N THR A 18 40.19 53.80 15.11
CA THR A 18 38.86 53.23 14.94
C THR A 18 38.61 53.11 13.43
N ARG A 19 38.97 51.94 12.88
CA ARG A 19 38.59 51.56 11.53
C ARG A 19 37.06 51.46 11.56
N LYS A 20 36.39 52.50 11.06
CA LYS A 20 34.94 52.53 10.89
C LYS A 20 34.57 51.29 10.08
N LYS A 21 34.07 50.25 10.75
CA LYS A 21 33.58 49.04 10.08
C LYS A 21 32.39 49.54 9.26
N ASN A 22 32.56 49.60 7.95
CA ASN A 22 31.51 50.01 7.05
C ASN A 22 30.47 48.89 7.07
N SER A 23 29.51 48.95 8.00
CA SER A 23 28.36 48.06 8.04
C SER A 23 27.45 48.47 6.89
N ARG A 24 27.80 48.05 5.69
CA ARG A 24 26.92 48.21 4.52
C ARG A 24 25.71 47.33 4.79
N GLY A 25 24.56 47.95 5.00
CA GLY A 25 23.28 47.27 5.06
C GLY A 25 22.89 46.74 3.68
N PHE A 26 21.92 45.81 3.65
CA PHE A 26 21.32 45.37 2.39
C PHE A 26 20.56 46.53 1.73
N THR A 27 20.70 46.66 0.42
CA THR A 27 19.87 47.58 -0.35
C THR A 27 18.45 47.03 -0.44
N LEU A 28 17.45 47.93 -0.56
CA LEU A 28 16.04 47.53 -0.70
C LEU A 28 15.82 46.63 -1.93
N VAL A 29 16.57 46.90 -3.01
CA VAL A 29 16.51 46.12 -4.26
C VAL A 29 17.05 44.71 -4.06
N GLU A 30 18.16 44.52 -3.33
CA GLU A 30 18.68 43.17 -3.04
C GLU A 30 17.71 42.33 -2.21
N LEU A 31 17.02 42.94 -1.24
CA LEU A 31 15.98 42.24 -0.45
C LEU A 31 14.84 41.75 -1.36
N LEU A 32 14.39 42.58 -2.30
CA LEU A 32 13.32 42.22 -3.24
C LEU A 32 13.71 41.03 -4.14
N VAL A 33 14.96 41.00 -4.61
CA VAL A 33 15.46 39.88 -5.41
C VAL A 33 15.53 38.59 -4.59
N VAL A 34 15.96 38.66 -3.34
CA VAL A 34 16.01 37.46 -2.47
C VAL A 34 14.61 36.92 -2.19
N VAL A 35 13.64 37.80 -1.87
CA VAL A 35 12.25 37.40 -1.61
C VAL A 35 11.60 36.80 -2.87
N SER A 36 11.90 37.33 -4.06
CA SER A 36 11.37 36.77 -5.31
C SER A 36 11.92 35.37 -5.58
N ILE A 37 13.22 35.14 -5.37
CA ILE A 37 13.83 33.81 -5.53
C ILE A 37 13.26 32.82 -4.51
N VAL A 38 13.17 33.20 -3.23
CA VAL A 38 12.66 32.33 -2.16
C VAL A 38 11.18 31.97 -2.40
N SER A 39 10.36 32.91 -2.86
CA SER A 39 8.94 32.62 -3.13
C SER A 39 8.77 31.64 -4.29
N VAL A 40 9.52 31.80 -5.38
CA VAL A 40 9.52 30.85 -6.51
C VAL A 40 9.98 29.46 -6.06
N MET A 41 11.08 29.38 -5.31
CA MET A 41 11.57 28.10 -4.78
C MET A 41 10.54 27.44 -3.85
N SER A 42 9.88 28.22 -2.99
CA SER A 42 8.86 27.71 -2.06
C SER A 42 7.63 27.16 -2.77
N VAL A 43 7.20 27.78 -3.87
CA VAL A 43 6.08 27.27 -4.67
C VAL A 43 6.45 25.92 -5.30
N ILE A 44 7.64 25.81 -5.87
CA ILE A 44 8.10 24.55 -6.50
C ILE A 44 8.17 23.42 -5.48
N THR A 45 8.72 23.68 -4.28
CA THR A 45 8.85 22.65 -3.25
C THR A 45 7.49 22.19 -2.73
N VAL A 46 6.57 23.10 -2.42
CA VAL A 46 5.21 22.75 -1.96
C VAL A 46 4.46 21.92 -3.00
N LEU A 47 4.52 22.31 -4.28
CA LEU A 47 3.88 21.55 -5.35
C LEU A 47 4.51 20.15 -5.52
N SER A 48 5.82 20.02 -5.32
CA SER A 48 6.52 18.73 -5.40
C SER A 48 6.14 17.76 -4.27
N SER A 49 6.00 18.25 -3.04
CA SER A 49 5.66 17.43 -1.86
C SER A 49 4.29 16.76 -2.00
N SER A 50 3.30 17.47 -2.58
CA SER A 50 1.95 16.93 -2.78
C SER A 50 1.90 15.68 -3.68
N LYS A 51 2.81 15.59 -4.66
CA LYS A 51 2.91 14.44 -5.58
C LYS A 51 3.59 13.25 -4.89
N PHE A 52 4.60 13.52 -4.06
CA PHE A 52 5.31 12.51 -3.30
C PHE A 52 4.37 11.76 -2.35
N ASP A 53 3.57 12.51 -1.57
CA ASP A 53 2.63 11.92 -0.61
C ASP A 53 1.65 10.94 -1.27
N GLY A 54 1.10 11.29 -2.44
CA GLY A 54 0.18 10.41 -3.18
C GLY A 54 0.84 9.09 -3.61
N THR A 55 2.09 9.15 -4.08
CA THR A 55 2.81 7.95 -4.55
C THR A 55 3.22 7.02 -3.42
N VAL A 56 3.64 7.56 -2.27
CA VAL A 56 3.99 6.76 -1.09
C VAL A 56 2.75 6.07 -0.55
N LEU A 57 1.63 6.79 -0.43
CA LEU A 57 0.37 6.22 0.05
C LEU A 57 -0.17 5.11 -0.86
N LEU A 58 -0.07 5.29 -2.18
CA LEU A 58 -0.45 4.25 -3.14
C LEU A 58 0.47 3.02 -3.02
N THR A 59 1.76 3.24 -2.83
CA THR A 59 2.74 2.17 -2.65
C THR A 59 2.44 1.39 -1.37
N ASN A 60 2.13 2.08 -0.28
CA ASN A 60 1.72 1.45 0.97
C ASN A 60 0.45 0.63 0.79
N LEU A 61 -0.57 1.14 0.11
CA LEU A 61 -1.79 0.36 -0.18
C LEU A 61 -1.46 -0.90 -1.00
N ALA A 62 -0.63 -0.78 -2.03
CA ALA A 62 -0.25 -1.93 -2.85
C ALA A 62 0.48 -3.01 -2.02
N TYR A 63 1.37 -2.59 -1.11
CA TYR A 63 2.04 -3.51 -0.20
C TYR A 63 1.14 -4.06 0.89
N GLU A 64 0.17 -3.29 1.41
CA GLU A 64 -0.83 -3.76 2.36
C GLU A 64 -1.69 -4.88 1.74
N VAL A 65 -2.13 -4.72 0.49
CA VAL A 65 -2.85 -5.76 -0.26
C VAL A 65 -1.95 -6.98 -0.51
N ALA A 66 -0.70 -6.77 -0.94
CA ALA A 66 0.22 -7.88 -1.14
C ALA A 66 0.54 -8.62 0.17
N LEU A 67 0.56 -7.92 1.30
CA LEU A 67 0.79 -8.50 2.62
C LEU A 67 -0.41 -9.29 3.11
N SER A 68 -1.64 -8.81 2.91
CA SER A 68 -2.85 -9.56 3.30
C SER A 68 -2.98 -10.87 2.51
N ILE A 69 -2.61 -10.87 1.22
CA ILE A 69 -2.54 -12.11 0.42
C ILE A 69 -1.46 -13.06 0.99
N ARG A 70 -0.28 -12.55 1.37
CA ARG A 70 0.75 -13.36 2.04
C ARG A 70 0.29 -13.87 3.40
N GLU A 71 -0.47 -13.09 4.14
CA GLU A 71 -1.05 -13.49 5.43
C GLU A 71 -2.03 -14.65 5.23
N ALA A 72 -2.89 -14.60 4.20
CA ALA A 72 -3.78 -15.72 3.85
C ALA A 72 -2.98 -16.99 3.51
N GLN A 73 -1.95 -16.88 2.67
CA GLN A 73 -1.07 -17.99 2.33
C GLN A 73 -0.40 -18.59 3.57
N ALA A 74 0.16 -17.75 4.45
CA ALA A 74 0.79 -18.20 5.68
C ALA A 74 -0.21 -18.81 6.67
N ALA A 75 -1.43 -18.27 6.77
CA ALA A 75 -2.48 -18.81 7.64
C ALA A 75 -2.92 -20.22 7.22
N SER A 76 -2.98 -20.47 5.90
CA SER A 76 -3.28 -21.81 5.35
C SER A 76 -2.19 -22.83 5.69
N ILE A 77 -0.91 -22.45 5.59
CA ILE A 77 0.22 -23.35 5.87
C ILE A 77 0.37 -23.64 7.38
N ASN A 78 0.17 -22.63 8.23
CA ASN A 78 0.45 -22.73 9.68
C ASN A 78 -0.68 -23.34 10.52
N VAL A 79 -1.72 -23.93 9.89
CA VAL A 79 -2.81 -24.63 10.58
C VAL A 79 -3.46 -23.74 11.66
N ARG A 80 -3.95 -22.57 11.23
CA ARG A 80 -4.66 -21.66 12.12
C ARG A 80 -6.07 -22.19 12.38
N GLU A 81 -6.45 -22.27 13.66
CA GLU A 81 -7.82 -22.62 14.04
C GLU A 81 -8.78 -21.50 13.62
N PHE A 82 -9.82 -21.85 12.87
CA PHE A 82 -10.91 -20.94 12.58
C PHE A 82 -12.01 -21.09 13.65
N GLN A 83 -12.51 -19.96 14.19
CA GLN A 83 -13.57 -19.89 15.20
C GLN A 83 -13.41 -20.90 16.38
N PRO A 84 -12.32 -20.78 17.17
CA PRO A 84 -12.07 -21.66 18.31
C PRO A 84 -13.25 -21.68 19.29
N GLY A 85 -13.63 -22.87 19.75
CA GLY A 85 -14.72 -23.04 20.73
C GLY A 85 -16.14 -22.94 20.15
N THR A 86 -16.30 -23.01 18.83
CA THR A 86 -17.62 -23.08 18.17
C THR A 86 -17.84 -24.43 17.48
N ALA A 87 -19.08 -24.73 17.09
CA ALA A 87 -19.40 -25.95 16.33
C ALA A 87 -18.76 -25.99 14.92
N SER A 88 -18.28 -24.85 14.42
CA SER A 88 -17.59 -24.70 13.14
C SER A 88 -16.06 -24.69 13.29
N ALA A 89 -15.54 -24.95 14.49
CA ALA A 89 -14.10 -24.95 14.75
C ALA A 89 -13.39 -25.99 13.87
N THR A 90 -12.42 -25.54 13.07
CA THR A 90 -11.65 -26.43 12.20
C THR A 90 -10.21 -25.96 12.05
N PHE A 91 -9.32 -26.94 11.99
CA PHE A 91 -7.89 -26.78 11.70
C PHE A 91 -7.56 -27.08 10.22
N SER A 92 -8.57 -27.42 9.41
CA SER A 92 -8.39 -27.84 8.02
C SER A 92 -8.90 -26.82 7.00
N ALA A 93 -9.23 -25.61 7.44
CA ALA A 93 -9.69 -24.56 6.53
C ALA A 93 -8.54 -24.04 5.64
N GLY A 94 -8.86 -23.79 4.37
CA GLY A 94 -8.03 -22.94 3.51
C GLY A 94 -8.22 -21.48 3.90
N TYR A 95 -7.33 -20.60 3.43
CA TYR A 95 -7.49 -19.15 3.62
C TYR A 95 -7.36 -18.44 2.28
N GLY A 96 -8.16 -17.39 2.09
CA GLY A 96 -8.17 -16.65 0.84
C GLY A 96 -8.58 -15.20 0.98
N ILE A 97 -8.30 -14.44 -0.08
CA ILE A 97 -8.74 -13.06 -0.22
C ILE A 97 -9.85 -12.98 -1.26
N HIS A 98 -10.96 -12.37 -0.87
CA HIS A 98 -12.13 -12.12 -1.69
C HIS A 98 -12.17 -10.64 -2.10
N PHE A 99 -12.00 -10.40 -3.40
CA PHE A 99 -12.28 -9.11 -4.02
C PHE A 99 -13.67 -9.14 -4.64
N PHE A 100 -14.44 -8.07 -4.49
CA PHE A 100 -15.80 -7.97 -4.99
C PHE A 100 -16.09 -6.54 -5.47
N SER A 101 -16.92 -6.41 -6.51
CA SER A 101 -17.28 -5.12 -7.09
C SER A 101 -18.52 -4.48 -6.46
N THR A 102 -19.26 -5.22 -5.64
CA THR A 102 -20.57 -4.81 -5.12
C THR A 102 -20.72 -5.24 -3.66
N LEU A 103 -21.07 -4.28 -2.80
CA LEU A 103 -21.36 -4.50 -1.38
C LEU A 103 -22.69 -5.24 -1.21
N GLY A 104 -22.94 -5.81 -0.02
CA GLY A 104 -24.22 -6.42 0.32
C GLY A 104 -25.42 -5.47 0.24
N SER A 105 -25.17 -4.15 0.28
CA SER A 105 -26.17 -3.10 0.05
C SER A 105 -26.54 -2.86 -1.42
N GLY A 106 -25.83 -3.51 -2.36
CA GLY A 106 -25.95 -3.26 -3.80
C GLY A 106 -25.11 -2.07 -4.31
N ALA A 107 -24.42 -1.35 -3.43
CA ALA A 107 -23.54 -0.26 -3.83
C ALA A 107 -22.21 -0.77 -4.43
N ALA A 108 -21.61 0.01 -5.33
CA ALA A 108 -20.30 -0.33 -5.89
C ALA A 108 -19.21 -0.34 -4.82
N ASN A 109 -18.37 -1.38 -4.82
CA ASN A 109 -17.21 -1.51 -3.96
C ASN A 109 -15.92 -1.27 -4.76
N ASN A 110 -15.10 -0.36 -4.26
CA ASN A 110 -13.74 -0.11 -4.75
C ASN A 110 -12.77 0.20 -3.60
N ARG A 111 -13.17 -0.11 -2.36
CA ARG A 111 -12.45 0.32 -1.15
C ARG A 111 -12.32 -0.77 -0.11
N SER A 112 -12.82 -1.97 -0.37
CA SER A 112 -12.70 -3.04 0.59
C SER A 112 -12.49 -4.39 -0.07
N TYR A 113 -11.91 -5.30 0.70
CA TYR A 113 -11.75 -6.71 0.37
C TYR A 113 -11.77 -7.51 1.68
N VAL A 114 -12.06 -8.80 1.57
CA VAL A 114 -12.27 -9.65 2.75
C VAL A 114 -11.25 -10.77 2.77
N LEU A 115 -10.67 -11.04 3.93
CA LEU A 115 -10.00 -12.29 4.25
C LEU A 115 -11.04 -13.26 4.77
N PHE A 116 -11.05 -14.45 4.20
CA PHE A 116 -11.97 -15.51 4.55
C PHE A 116 -11.24 -16.83 4.76
N ALA A 117 -11.90 -17.74 5.49
CA ALA A 117 -11.47 -19.11 5.67
C ALA A 117 -12.39 -20.01 4.86
N ASP A 118 -11.82 -20.76 3.91
CA ASP A 118 -12.52 -21.72 3.05
C ASP A 118 -12.85 -22.97 3.87
N LEU A 119 -14.09 -23.06 4.33
CA LEU A 119 -14.53 -24.11 5.26
C LEU A 119 -14.95 -25.37 4.51
N PRO A 120 -14.68 -26.57 5.05
CA PRO A 120 -15.16 -27.80 4.45
C PRO A 120 -16.70 -27.84 4.42
N ILE A 121 -17.27 -28.12 3.25
CA ILE A 121 -18.73 -28.18 3.06
C ILE A 121 -19.17 -29.65 3.06
N PRO A 122 -20.02 -30.10 4.01
CA PRO A 122 -20.49 -31.49 4.05
C PRO A 122 -21.26 -31.87 2.76
N PRO A 123 -21.05 -33.08 2.18
CA PRO A 123 -20.26 -34.20 2.69
C PRO A 123 -18.75 -34.15 2.34
N SER A 124 -18.29 -33.15 1.58
CA SER A 124 -16.88 -33.00 1.26
C SER A 124 -16.05 -32.51 2.47
N SER A 125 -14.82 -33.01 2.58
CA SER A 125 -13.85 -32.57 3.58
C SER A 125 -12.99 -31.40 3.09
N SER A 126 -13.35 -30.81 1.96
CA SER A 126 -12.67 -29.68 1.31
C SER A 126 -13.66 -28.54 1.13
N GLY A 127 -13.16 -27.32 1.16
CA GLY A 127 -13.95 -26.14 0.83
C GLY A 127 -14.17 -26.01 -0.69
N ASP A 128 -15.07 -25.12 -1.07
CA ASP A 128 -15.40 -24.85 -2.47
C ASP A 128 -14.51 -23.79 -3.11
N HIS A 129 -13.59 -23.20 -2.35
CA HIS A 129 -12.70 -22.10 -2.74
C HIS A 129 -13.47 -20.81 -3.06
N GLU A 130 -14.68 -20.70 -2.52
CA GLU A 130 -15.56 -19.56 -2.69
C GLU A 130 -15.83 -18.90 -1.34
N TYR A 131 -16.09 -17.60 -1.36
CA TYR A 131 -16.47 -16.90 -0.14
C TYR A 131 -18.00 -16.78 -0.12
N THR A 132 -18.61 -17.43 0.87
CA THR A 132 -20.05 -17.32 1.09
C THR A 132 -20.34 -16.30 2.19
N GLY A 133 -20.48 -15.03 1.81
CA GLY A 133 -20.80 -13.94 2.74
C GLY A 133 -20.83 -12.56 2.08
N ASN A 134 -20.81 -11.53 2.93
CA ASN A 134 -20.69 -10.14 2.51
C ASN A 134 -19.52 -9.45 3.24
N GLU A 135 -19.35 -8.14 3.01
CA GLU A 135 -18.25 -7.38 3.61
C GLU A 135 -18.34 -7.22 5.13
N ASN A 136 -19.51 -7.47 5.73
CA ASN A 136 -19.79 -7.31 7.16
C ASN A 136 -19.89 -8.65 7.90
N GLY A 137 -19.82 -9.78 7.20
CA GLY A 137 -19.86 -11.08 7.82
C GLY A 137 -20.32 -12.20 6.90
N GLY A 138 -20.12 -13.42 7.40
CA GLY A 138 -20.41 -14.68 6.74
C GLY A 138 -19.91 -15.81 7.65
N THR A 139 -20.25 -17.05 7.32
CA THR A 139 -19.74 -18.22 8.05
C THR A 139 -18.22 -18.34 7.95
N GLU A 140 -17.66 -17.88 6.83
CA GLU A 140 -16.25 -17.96 6.47
C GLU A 140 -15.48 -16.65 6.71
N PHE A 141 -16.15 -15.63 7.23
CA PHE A 141 -15.57 -14.30 7.41
C PHE A 141 -14.48 -14.32 8.50
N VAL A 142 -13.29 -13.84 8.15
CA VAL A 142 -12.19 -13.66 9.10
C VAL A 142 -12.00 -12.18 9.42
N ALA A 143 -11.79 -11.36 8.38
CA ALA A 143 -11.55 -9.94 8.54
C ALA A 143 -11.89 -9.17 7.26
N LYS A 144 -12.31 -7.91 7.44
CA LYS A 144 -12.46 -6.94 6.36
C LYS A 144 -11.29 -5.98 6.38
N TYR A 145 -10.74 -5.70 5.20
CA TYR A 145 -9.73 -4.65 5.03
C TYR A 145 -10.31 -3.53 4.18
N ASP A 146 -10.32 -2.33 4.73
CA ASP A 146 -10.68 -1.12 4.02
C ASP A 146 -9.41 -0.41 3.52
N THR A 147 -9.44 0.10 2.27
CA THR A 147 -8.39 0.93 1.71
C THR A 147 -8.28 2.22 2.51
N LYS A 148 -7.06 2.57 2.92
CA LYS A 148 -6.84 3.82 3.67
C LYS A 148 -6.88 5.04 2.75
N ARG A 149 -7.44 6.14 3.26
CA ARG A 149 -7.52 7.46 2.59
C ARG A 149 -8.34 7.41 1.29
N SER A 150 -7.97 8.21 0.30
CA SER A 150 -8.70 8.36 -0.97
C SER A 150 -8.19 7.43 -2.08
N ASN A 151 -7.34 6.46 -1.76
CA ASN A 151 -6.91 5.44 -2.72
C ASN A 151 -8.02 4.40 -2.91
N VAL A 152 -8.08 3.81 -4.10
CA VAL A 152 -9.12 2.85 -4.47
C VAL A 152 -8.52 1.63 -5.16
N ILE A 153 -9.22 0.51 -5.06
CA ILE A 153 -9.03 -0.66 -5.91
C ILE A 153 -9.77 -0.33 -7.21
N ASP A 154 -9.02 -0.08 -8.29
CA ASP A 154 -9.56 0.33 -9.59
C ASP A 154 -10.30 -0.83 -10.26
N ARG A 155 -9.65 -2.00 -10.27
CA ARG A 155 -10.17 -3.26 -10.84
C ARG A 155 -9.31 -4.43 -10.39
N PHE A 156 -9.88 -5.62 -10.47
CA PHE A 156 -9.21 -6.88 -10.25
C PHE A 156 -9.45 -7.76 -11.48
N CYS A 157 -8.43 -8.50 -11.89
CA CYS A 157 -8.45 -9.27 -13.12
C CYS A 157 -7.86 -10.66 -12.91
N GLY A 158 -8.42 -11.65 -13.59
CA GLY A 158 -7.81 -12.95 -13.77
C GLY A 158 -7.09 -13.03 -15.11
N VAL A 159 -5.84 -13.47 -15.11
CA VAL A 159 -5.07 -13.74 -16.33
C VAL A 159 -5.42 -15.16 -16.79
N LEU A 160 -6.06 -15.28 -17.95
CA LEU A 160 -6.48 -16.58 -18.50
C LEU A 160 -5.26 -17.44 -18.86
N THR A 161 -5.42 -18.77 -18.79
CA THR A 161 -4.37 -19.71 -19.21
C THR A 161 -4.00 -19.59 -20.69
N THR A 162 -4.95 -19.18 -21.53
CA THR A 162 -4.78 -18.91 -22.97
C THR A 162 -4.13 -17.57 -23.28
N GLY A 163 -3.85 -16.75 -22.26
CA GLY A 163 -3.47 -15.34 -22.41
C GLY A 163 -4.68 -14.41 -22.43
N GLY A 164 -4.46 -13.15 -22.07
CA GLY A 164 -5.50 -12.14 -21.87
C GLY A 164 -5.92 -11.98 -20.41
N GLU A 165 -6.58 -10.86 -20.12
CA GLU A 165 -7.08 -10.52 -18.79
C GLU A 165 -8.60 -10.39 -18.83
N ASP A 166 -9.28 -11.09 -17.93
CA ASP A 166 -10.69 -10.85 -17.64
C ASP A 166 -10.78 -10.00 -16.37
N CYS A 167 -11.34 -8.80 -16.49
CA CYS A 167 -11.30 -7.77 -15.46
C CYS A 167 -12.67 -7.45 -14.90
N SER A 168 -12.72 -6.93 -13.68
CA SER A 168 -13.88 -6.21 -13.17
C SER A 168 -13.99 -4.80 -13.77
N GLY A 169 -15.18 -4.20 -13.65
CA GLY A 169 -15.45 -2.85 -14.14
C GLY A 169 -15.75 -2.74 -15.65
N VAL A 170 -15.84 -3.86 -16.36
CA VAL A 170 -16.33 -3.94 -17.75
C VAL A 170 -17.69 -4.62 -17.80
N VAL A 171 -18.48 -4.32 -18.84
CA VAL A 171 -19.79 -4.95 -19.04
C VAL A 171 -19.61 -6.46 -19.20
N GLY A 172 -20.28 -7.24 -18.34
CA GLY A 172 -20.09 -8.69 -18.29
C GLY A 172 -18.71 -9.11 -17.80
N GLY A 173 -17.99 -8.26 -17.08
CA GLY A 173 -16.70 -8.56 -16.45
C GLY A 173 -16.81 -9.38 -15.16
N LEU A 174 -15.72 -9.40 -14.41
CA LEU A 174 -15.69 -10.05 -13.10
C LEU A 174 -16.50 -9.26 -12.07
N THR A 175 -17.34 -9.95 -11.30
CA THR A 175 -18.04 -9.38 -10.13
C THR A 175 -17.30 -9.66 -8.83
N TYR A 176 -16.60 -10.78 -8.76
CA TYR A 176 -15.68 -11.12 -7.68
C TYR A 176 -14.50 -11.94 -8.18
N LEU A 177 -13.45 -11.98 -7.37
CA LEU A 177 -12.27 -12.81 -7.58
C LEU A 177 -11.75 -13.28 -6.21
N ASN A 178 -11.71 -14.60 -6.05
CA ASN A 178 -11.14 -15.28 -4.89
C ASN A 178 -9.72 -15.73 -5.22
N ILE A 179 -8.81 -15.48 -4.29
CA ILE A 179 -7.44 -15.98 -4.30
C ILE A 179 -7.29 -16.84 -3.07
N VAL A 180 -7.30 -18.16 -3.23
CA VAL A 180 -7.35 -19.14 -2.13
C VAL A 180 -6.07 -19.94 -2.11
N PHE A 181 -5.56 -20.20 -0.90
CA PHE A 181 -4.39 -21.03 -0.66
C PHE A 181 -4.79 -22.24 0.17
N LEU A 182 -4.31 -23.41 -0.24
CA LEU A 182 -4.67 -24.69 0.36
C LEU A 182 -3.41 -25.41 0.81
N ARG A 183 -3.34 -25.72 2.09
CA ARG A 183 -2.33 -26.65 2.60
C ARG A 183 -2.32 -27.97 1.81
N PRO A 184 -1.16 -28.62 1.69
CA PRO A 184 0.18 -28.16 2.10
C PRO A 184 0.87 -27.26 1.06
N ASP A 185 0.22 -26.96 -0.05
CA ASP A 185 0.83 -26.32 -1.21
C ASP A 185 0.75 -24.78 -1.13
N PRO A 186 1.84 -24.03 -1.36
CA PRO A 186 1.79 -22.58 -1.48
C PRO A 186 1.05 -22.07 -2.73
N ASP A 187 0.66 -22.95 -3.65
CA ASP A 187 -0.05 -22.60 -4.88
C ASP A 187 -1.39 -21.89 -4.62
N ALA A 188 -1.66 -20.90 -5.46
CA ALA A 188 -2.87 -20.10 -5.44
C ALA A 188 -3.93 -20.69 -6.38
N VAL A 189 -5.11 -20.93 -5.84
CA VAL A 189 -6.32 -21.29 -6.60
C VAL A 189 -7.16 -20.03 -6.80
N PHE A 190 -7.53 -19.78 -8.05
CA PHE A 190 -8.37 -18.63 -8.41
C PHE A 190 -9.79 -19.07 -8.73
N ARG A 191 -10.79 -18.36 -8.18
CA ARG A 191 -12.21 -18.54 -8.51
C ARG A 191 -12.86 -17.19 -8.80
N SER A 192 -13.80 -17.18 -9.74
CA SER A 192 -14.58 -16.00 -10.09
C SER A 192 -15.96 -16.41 -10.59
N ASN A 193 -16.83 -15.42 -10.83
CA ASN A 193 -18.18 -15.62 -11.34
C ASN A 193 -18.28 -16.23 -12.76
N LYS A 194 -17.15 -16.46 -13.45
CA LYS A 194 -17.13 -16.98 -14.82
C LYS A 194 -16.62 -18.41 -14.97
N GLY A 195 -16.18 -19.05 -13.88
CA GLY A 195 -15.67 -20.43 -13.91
C GLY A 195 -14.44 -20.66 -14.80
N PHE A 196 -13.75 -19.60 -15.24
CA PHE A 196 -12.53 -19.73 -16.03
C PHE A 196 -11.34 -20.14 -15.18
N LEU A 197 -10.37 -20.79 -15.82
CA LEU A 197 -9.08 -21.09 -15.22
C LEU A 197 -8.14 -19.91 -15.42
N TYR A 198 -7.62 -19.39 -14.32
CA TYR A 198 -6.64 -18.32 -14.32
C TYR A 198 -5.26 -18.86 -13.96
N ARG A 199 -4.24 -18.36 -14.65
CA ARG A 199 -2.83 -18.61 -14.32
C ARG A 199 -2.32 -17.63 -13.26
N ALA A 200 -2.89 -16.43 -13.21
CA ALA A 200 -2.52 -15.39 -12.26
C ALA A 200 -3.70 -14.47 -11.96
N ALA A 201 -3.65 -13.76 -10.85
CA ALA A 201 -4.54 -12.64 -10.54
C ALA A 201 -3.76 -11.32 -10.56
N LYS A 202 -4.39 -10.26 -11.07
CA LYS A 202 -3.86 -8.88 -11.04
C LYS A 202 -4.85 -7.97 -10.34
N ILE A 203 -4.38 -7.24 -9.34
CA ILE A 203 -5.17 -6.27 -8.59
C ILE A 203 -4.59 -4.90 -8.88
N TYR A 204 -5.37 -4.03 -9.51
CA TYR A 204 -4.98 -2.67 -9.84
C TYR A 204 -5.48 -1.72 -8.75
N VAL A 205 -4.55 -0.97 -8.16
CA VAL A 205 -4.85 0.09 -7.20
C VAL A 205 -4.53 1.44 -7.82
N ARG A 206 -5.33 2.45 -7.50
CA ARG A 206 -5.22 3.80 -8.07
C ARG A 206 -5.34 4.87 -6.98
N SER A 207 -4.52 5.91 -7.10
CA SER A 207 -4.61 7.11 -6.27
C SER A 207 -5.52 8.17 -6.89
N PRO A 208 -6.01 9.16 -6.12
CA PRO A 208 -6.79 10.30 -6.67
C PRO A 208 -6.06 11.08 -7.75
N GLN A 209 -4.73 11.02 -7.79
CA GLN A 209 -3.88 11.68 -8.78
C GLN A 209 -3.68 10.83 -10.05
N ASN A 210 -4.50 9.80 -10.26
CA ASN A 210 -4.45 8.88 -11.41
C ASN A 210 -3.13 8.08 -11.55
N VAL A 211 -2.34 7.97 -10.49
CA VAL A 211 -1.21 7.04 -10.47
C VAL A 211 -1.74 5.66 -10.12
N SER A 212 -1.28 4.62 -10.84
CA SER A 212 -1.70 3.24 -10.62
C SER A 212 -0.54 2.29 -10.39
N LYS A 213 -0.79 1.27 -9.58
CA LYS A 213 0.11 0.12 -9.34
C LYS A 213 -0.69 -1.16 -9.45
N ALA A 214 0.00 -2.26 -9.72
CA ALA A 214 -0.59 -3.57 -9.80
C ALA A 214 0.09 -4.53 -8.81
N ILE A 215 -0.72 -5.38 -8.19
CA ILE A 215 -0.28 -6.53 -7.41
C ILE A 215 -0.56 -7.75 -8.29
N ARG A 216 0.46 -8.57 -8.55
CA ARG A 216 0.33 -9.78 -9.34
C ARG A 216 0.58 -11.00 -8.47
N VAL A 217 -0.35 -11.94 -8.52
CA VAL A 217 -0.29 -13.23 -7.81
C VAL A 217 -0.27 -14.32 -8.86
N GLU A 218 0.82 -15.07 -8.94
CA GLU A 218 0.90 -16.25 -9.81
C GLU A 218 0.21 -17.46 -9.16
N SER A 219 -0.25 -18.40 -9.98
CA SER A 219 -0.76 -19.71 -9.53
C SER A 219 0.25 -20.47 -8.67
N THR A 220 1.55 -20.22 -8.82
CA THR A 220 2.60 -20.80 -7.96
C THR A 220 2.72 -20.11 -6.58
N GLY A 221 1.78 -19.23 -6.23
CA GLY A 221 1.81 -18.44 -5.00
C GLY A 221 2.80 -17.28 -4.96
N GLN A 222 3.49 -16.96 -6.07
CA GLN A 222 4.40 -15.81 -6.12
C GLN A 222 3.60 -14.50 -6.11
N ILE A 223 3.93 -13.59 -5.19
CA ILE A 223 3.27 -12.29 -5.03
C ILE A 223 4.27 -11.16 -5.27
N SER A 224 4.02 -10.38 -6.32
CA SER A 224 4.84 -9.23 -6.73
C SER A 224 4.03 -7.93 -6.79
N VAL A 225 4.71 -6.81 -6.60
CA VAL A 225 4.13 -5.47 -6.73
C VAL A 225 4.88 -4.75 -7.85
N CYS A 226 4.18 -4.38 -8.92
CA CYS A 226 4.75 -3.69 -10.07
C CYS A 226 4.01 -2.38 -10.39
N PRO A 227 4.63 -1.47 -11.16
CA PRO A 227 3.89 -0.47 -11.93
C PRO A 227 2.84 -1.16 -12.83
N SER A 228 1.67 -0.54 -13.00
CA SER A 228 0.52 -1.15 -13.69
C SER A 228 0.78 -1.53 -15.16
N LEU A 229 1.70 -0.85 -15.85
CA LEU A 229 2.06 -1.12 -17.26
C LEU A 229 3.12 -2.21 -17.45
N SER A 230 3.79 -2.63 -16.37
CA SER A 230 4.92 -3.57 -16.39
C SER A 230 4.64 -4.84 -15.56
N CYS A 231 3.37 -5.09 -15.27
CA CYS A 231 2.83 -6.22 -14.53
C CYS A 231 1.98 -7.03 -15.52
#